data_AF-A0A7X9FBE9-F1
#
_entry.id   AF-A0A7X9FBE9-F1
#
_cell.length_a   1.000
_cell.length_b   1.000
_cell.length_c   1.000
_cell.angle_alpha   90.00
_cell.angle_beta   90.00
_cell.angle_gamma   90.00
#
_symmetry.space_group_name_H-M   'P 1'
#
loop_
_entity.id
_entity.type
_entity.pdbx_description
1 polymer ?
#
loop_
_entity_poly.entity_id
_entity_poly.type
_entity_poly.pdbx_seq_one_letter_code
_entity_poly.pdbx_strand_id
1 'polypeptide(L)' 'MANAKVWLTGDTVITTAFTDTIGYYAMIGIPAGTYSVFATKENYDTVSYKDINVVAANRTVVNFSLTKK' A
#
# COMPACT_ATOMS: atom_id res chain seq x y z
N MET A 1 -13.00 3.58 1.10
CA MET A 1 -12.45 4.79 0.45
C MET A 1 -12.02 4.46 -0.97
N ALA A 2 -12.83 4.81 -1.96
CA ALA A 2 -12.56 4.55 -3.38
C ALA A 2 -11.34 5.32 -3.92
N ASN A 3 -10.64 4.73 -4.91
CA ASN A 3 -9.69 5.38 -5.80
C ASN A 3 -8.45 6.00 -5.14
N ALA A 4 -8.11 5.59 -3.91
CA ALA A 4 -6.78 5.84 -3.37
C ALA A 4 -5.76 4.96 -4.09
N LYS A 5 -4.65 5.54 -4.51
CA LYS A 5 -3.52 4.83 -5.10
C LYS A 5 -2.60 4.35 -3.99
N VAL A 6 -2.26 3.06 -4.01
CA VAL A 6 -1.33 2.42 -3.09
C VAL A 6 -0.14 1.89 -3.90
N TRP A 7 1.08 2.06 -3.42
CA TRP A 7 2.25 1.48 -4.08
C TRP A 7 3.25 0.91 -3.07
N LEU A 8 3.94 -0.13 -3.49
CA LEU A 8 4.97 -0.84 -2.73
C LEU A 8 6.34 -0.53 -3.34
N THR A 9 7.32 -0.20 -2.50
CA THR A 9 8.70 0.01 -2.91
C THR A 9 9.67 -0.86 -2.12
N GLY A 10 10.62 -1.47 -2.82
CA GLY A 10 11.89 -1.92 -2.25
C GLY A 10 12.92 -0.83 -2.53
N ASP A 11 13.88 -1.14 -3.40
CA ASP A 11 14.79 -0.16 -4.00
C ASP A 11 14.10 0.72 -5.05
N THR A 12 13.10 0.17 -5.73
CA THR A 12 12.27 0.85 -6.73
C THR A 12 10.79 0.54 -6.48
N VAL A 13 9.89 1.18 -7.24
CA VAL A 13 8.46 0.82 -7.22
C VAL A 13 8.30 -0.59 -7.80
N ILE A 14 7.79 -1.50 -6.97
CA ILE A 14 7.58 -2.90 -7.34
C ILE A 14 6.20 -3.08 -7.94
N THR A 15 5.18 -2.50 -7.30
CA THR A 15 3.80 -2.62 -7.75
C THR A 15 2.95 -1.46 -7.27
N THR A 16 1.82 -1.27 -7.95
CA THR A 16 0.80 -0.28 -7.61
C THR A 16 -0.58 -0.93 -7.66
N ALA A 17 -1.47 -0.51 -6.77
CA ALA A 17 -2.87 -0.91 -6.75
C ALA A 17 -3.76 0.31 -6.48
N PHE A 18 -5.03 0.21 -6.86
CA PHE A 18 -6.06 1.17 -6.45
C PHE A 18 -6.99 0.50 -5.45
N THR A 19 -7.48 1.30 -4.50
CA THR A 19 -8.51 0.87 -3.55
C THR A 19 -9.88 0.86 -4.21
N ASP A 20 -10.68 -0.17 -3.90
CA ASP A 20 -12.08 -0.27 -4.28
C ASP A 20 -12.94 0.77 -3.51
N THR A 21 -14.18 0.97 -3.94
CA THR A 21 -15.27 1.74 -3.32
C THR A 21 -15.26 1.70 -1.78
N ILE A 22 -15.14 0.51 -1.21
CA ILE A 22 -15.10 0.26 0.23
C ILE A 22 -13.72 0.48 0.88
N GLY A 23 -12.65 0.67 0.11
CA GLY A 23 -11.30 1.02 0.58
C GLY A 23 -10.31 -0.13 0.68
N TYR A 24 -10.71 -1.33 0.28
CA TYR A 24 -9.81 -2.47 0.22
C TYR A 24 -8.95 -2.41 -1.04
N TYR A 25 -7.71 -2.88 -0.89
CA TYR A 25 -6.78 -3.10 -1.99
C TYR A 25 -6.13 -4.47 -1.80
N ALA A 26 -5.61 -5.04 -2.88
CA ALA A 26 -4.83 -6.27 -2.83
C ALA A 26 -3.65 -6.15 -3.80
N MET A 27 -2.49 -6.64 -3.35
CA MET A 27 -1.30 -6.80 -4.18
C MET A 27 -0.85 -8.26 -4.05
N ILE A 28 -0.75 -8.95 -5.19
CA ILE A 28 -0.48 -10.40 -5.24
C ILE A 28 0.86 -10.62 -5.92
N GLY A 29 1.58 -11.67 -5.50
CA GLY A 29 2.87 -12.04 -6.09
C GLY A 29 4.04 -11.21 -5.57
N ILE A 30 3.94 -10.69 -4.35
CA ILE A 30 5.05 -9.97 -3.71
C ILE A 30 6.02 -10.98 -3.10
N PRO A 31 7.29 -10.99 -3.52
CA PRO A 31 8.32 -11.82 -2.90
C PRO A 31 8.48 -11.52 -1.41
N ALA A 32 9.03 -12.46 -0.65
CA ALA A 32 9.39 -12.18 0.73
C ALA A 32 10.50 -11.14 0.79
N GLY A 33 10.37 -10.18 1.71
CA GLY A 33 11.31 -9.07 1.83
C GLY A 33 10.79 -7.98 2.76
N THR A 34 11.57 -6.91 2.86
CA THR A 34 11.19 -5.71 3.62
C THR A 34 10.93 -4.59 2.65
N TYR A 35 9.78 -3.95 2.78
CA TYR A 35 9.31 -2.94 1.83
C TYR A 35 8.76 -1.71 2.53
N SER A 36 8.70 -0.62 1.78
CA SER A 36 7.91 0.56 2.14
C SER A 36 6.63 0.59 1.33
N VAL A 37 5.53 0.93 1.99
CA VAL A 37 4.21 1.06 1.36
C VAL A 37 3.72 2.48 1.51
N PHE A 38 3.05 2.96 0.49
CA PHE A 38 2.56 4.32 0.41
C PHE A 38 1.12 4.32 -0.08
N ALA A 39 0.33 5.26 0.43
CA ALA A 39 -1.04 5.49 -0.03
C ALA A 39 -1.27 6.99 -0.24
N THR A 40 -1.94 7.34 -1.34
CA THR A 40 -2.30 8.72 -1.67
C THR A 40 -3.67 8.79 -2.33
N LYS A 41 -4.33 9.93 -2.19
CA LYS A 41 -5.58 10.23 -2.88
C LYS A 41 -5.67 11.72 -3.14
N GLU A 42 -6.35 12.10 -4.22
CA GLU A 42 -6.65 13.50 -4.51
C GLU A 42 -7.34 14.19 -3.32
N ASN A 43 -6.83 15.35 -2.92
CA ASN A 43 -7.26 16.12 -1.74
C ASN A 43 -6.97 15.48 -0.37
N TYR A 44 -6.13 14.44 -0.31
CA TYR A 44 -5.64 13.83 0.93
C TYR A 44 -4.11 13.92 0.98
N ASP A 45 -3.57 13.89 2.19
CA ASP A 45 -2.13 13.74 2.39
C ASP A 45 -1.65 12.34 2.02
N THR A 46 -0.40 12.25 1.58
CA THR A 46 0.23 10.95 1.33
C THR A 46 0.73 10.37 2.64
N VAL A 47 0.37 9.12 2.93
CA VAL A 47 0.82 8.38 4.11
C VAL A 47 1.72 7.24 3.68
N SER A 48 2.76 6.96 4.46
CA SER A 48 3.70 5.88 4.18
C SER A 48 4.09 5.12 5.44
N TYR A 49 4.26 3.80 5.31
CA TYR A 49 4.84 2.94 6.33
C TYR A 49 6.09 2.26 5.76
N LYS A 50 7.15 2.27 6.55
CA LYS A 50 8.42 1.62 6.22
C LYS A 50 8.56 0.31 6.98
N ASP A 51 9.56 -0.47 6.61
CA ASP A 51 9.95 -1.70 7.32
C ASP A 51 8.83 -2.75 7.39
N ILE A 52 7.96 -2.78 6.37
CA ILE A 52 6.92 -3.80 6.25
C ILE A 52 7.55 -5.11 5.83
N ASN A 53 7.56 -6.09 6.73
CA ASN A 53 8.03 -7.42 6.43
C ASN A 53 6.93 -8.24 5.74
N VAL A 54 7.21 -8.63 4.50
CA VAL A 54 6.40 -9.55 3.71
C VAL A 54 7.03 -10.93 3.81
N VAL A 55 6.25 -11.90 4.23
CA VAL A 55 6.68 -13.31 4.35
C VAL A 55 6.01 -14.11 3.26
N ALA A 56 6.78 -14.97 2.58
CA ALA A 56 6.26 -15.81 1.51
C ALA A 56 5.11 -16.69 2.01
N ALA A 57 4.12 -16.91 1.14
CA ALA A 57 2.90 -17.68 1.43
C ALA A 57 2.04 -17.16 2.61
N ASN A 58 2.34 -15.97 3.15
CA ASN A 58 1.56 -15.33 4.21
C ASN A 58 0.85 -14.07 3.70
N ARG A 59 -0.26 -13.72 4.36
CA ARG A 59 -0.98 -12.46 4.12
C ARG A 59 -0.48 -11.38 5.08
N THR A 60 0.27 -10.41 4.56
CA THR A 60 0.59 -9.18 5.29
C THR A 60 -0.54 -8.16 5.12
N VAL A 61 -1.07 -7.63 6.22
CA VAL A 61 -2.14 -6.62 6.21
C VAL A 61 -1.56 -5.29 6.70
N VAL A 62 -1.70 -4.24 5.89
CA VAL A 62 -1.36 -2.87 6.28
C VAL A 62 -2.59 -2.00 6.07
N ASN A 63 -2.96 -1.23 7.08
CA ASN A 63 -4.09 -0.30 7.01
C ASN A 63 -3.55 1.12 6.94
N PHE A 64 -4.16 1.96 6.10
CA PHE A 64 -3.84 3.36 5.98
C PHE A 64 -5.00 4.22 6.47
N SER A 65 -4.70 5.25 7.25
CA SER A 65 -5.63 6.31 7.59
C SER A 65 -5.18 7.59 6.90
N LEU A 66 -5.91 8.01 5.87
CA LEU A 66 -5.58 9.18 5.07
C LEU A 66 -6.35 10.39 5.62
N THR A 67 -5.63 11.47 5.91
CA THR A 67 -6.21 12.73 6.39
C THR A 67 -6.43 13.65 5.19
N LYS A 68 -7.60 14.29 5.14
CA LYS A 68 -7.89 15.29 4.12
C LYS A 68 -7.03 16.53 4.37
N LYS A 69 -6.55 17.14 3.28
CA LYS A 69 -5.88 18.45 3.32
C LYS A 69 -6.84 19.56 3.68
#